data_AF-X1S0I9-F1
#
_entry.id   AF-X1S0I9-F1
#
_cell.length_a   1.000
_cell.length_b   1.000
_cell.length_c   1.000
_cell.angle_alpha   90.00
_cell.angle_beta   90.00
_cell.angle_gamma   90.00
#
_symmetry.space_group_name_H-M   'P 1'
#
loop_
_entity.id
_entity.type
_entity.pdbx_description
1 polymer ?
#
loop_
_entity_poly.entity_id
_entity_poly.type
_entity_poly.pdbx_seq_one_letter_code
_entity_poly.pdbx_strand_id
1 'polypeptide(L)'
;MLEREKTPYGYIYRATNVINDKVYIGQTTTDAWKEGKIPIEERWKKEVKEAYDRKARGENLRYVENAIIKYGAENFELIQQEIAYSQEELDEKEKRYIKEYDSTNPDKGYNMREGGEGGRMNEMAKEKMSISGTEKWRNDPEYKEKHLKERQERAIK
;
A
#
# COMPACT_ATOMS: atom_id res chain seq x y z
N MET A 1 -9.61 -24.83 -30.36
CA MET A 1 -9.35 -25.02 -28.91
C MET A 1 -9.40 -23.63 -28.30
N LEU A 2 -10.35 -23.36 -27.41
CA LEU A 2 -10.41 -22.07 -26.70
C LEU A 2 -9.22 -22.00 -25.75
N GLU A 3 -8.28 -21.09 -26.00
CA GLU A 3 -7.30 -20.71 -24.99
C GLU A 3 -8.06 -20.32 -23.73
N ARG A 4 -7.83 -21.04 -22.63
CA ARG A 4 -8.35 -20.61 -21.33
C ARG A 4 -7.65 -19.30 -21.02
N GLU A 5 -8.41 -18.22 -20.97
CA GLU A 5 -7.90 -16.92 -20.53
C GLU A 5 -7.22 -17.11 -19.17
N LYS A 6 -5.93 -16.79 -19.13
CA LYS A 6 -5.13 -16.89 -17.91
C LYS A 6 -5.73 -15.91 -16.90
N THR A 7 -6.06 -16.38 -15.70
CA THR A 7 -6.51 -15.49 -14.61
C THR A 7 -5.41 -14.45 -14.35
N PRO A 8 -5.72 -13.15 -14.33
CA PRO A 8 -4.75 -12.13 -13.96
C PRO A 8 -4.19 -12.38 -12.56
N TYR A 9 -2.91 -12.07 -12.36
CA TYR A 9 -2.30 -12.00 -11.04
C TYR A 9 -2.86 -10.82 -10.25
N GLY A 10 -3.01 -9.66 -10.91
CA GLY A 10 -3.52 -8.44 -10.28
C GLY A 10 -3.94 -7.37 -11.27
N TYR A 11 -4.39 -6.24 -10.71
CA TYR A 11 -5.00 -5.12 -11.42
C TYR A 11 -4.40 -3.80 -10.93
N ILE A 12 -4.17 -2.88 -11.87
CA ILE A 12 -3.87 -1.48 -11.60
C ILE A 12 -5.14 -0.66 -11.77
N TYR A 13 -5.39 0.25 -10.85
CA TYR A 13 -6.50 1.19 -10.92
C TYR A 13 -6.05 2.62 -10.64
N ARG A 14 -6.85 3.55 -11.16
CA ARG A 14 -6.75 4.98 -10.94
C ARG A 14 -7.97 5.45 -10.15
N ALA A 15 -7.74 6.19 -9.08
CA ALA A 15 -8.78 6.92 -8.36
C ALA A 15 -8.61 8.42 -8.62
N THR A 16 -9.51 9.04 -9.38
CA THR A 16 -9.48 10.47 -9.71
C THR A 16 -10.40 11.22 -8.76
N ASN A 17 -9.87 12.20 -8.03
CA ASN A 17 -10.72 13.09 -7.23
C ASN A 17 -11.39 14.11 -8.15
N VAL A 18 -12.71 14.02 -8.31
CA VAL A 18 -13.48 14.86 -9.25
C VAL A 18 -13.60 16.33 -8.82
N ILE A 19 -13.17 16.68 -7.60
CA ILE A 19 -13.19 18.05 -7.09
C ILE A 19 -11.94 18.83 -7.53
N ASN A 20 -10.81 18.15 -7.71
CA ASN A 20 -9.51 18.79 -7.96
C ASN A 20 -8.63 18.10 -9.00
N ASP A 21 -9.17 17.11 -9.69
CA ASP A 21 -8.53 16.31 -10.75
C ASP A 21 -7.27 15.55 -10.35
N LYS A 22 -6.94 15.52 -9.05
CA LYS A 22 -5.76 14.79 -8.57
C LYS A 22 -5.98 13.30 -8.59
N VAL A 23 -4.92 12.57 -8.93
CA VAL A 23 -4.95 11.13 -9.16
C VAL A 23 -4.24 10.33 -8.08
N TYR A 24 -4.82 9.20 -7.69
CA TYR A 24 -4.13 8.14 -6.96
C TYR A 24 -4.04 6.88 -7.83
N ILE A 25 -2.86 6.30 -7.93
CA ILE A 25 -2.62 5.00 -8.57
C ILE A 25 -2.46 3.94 -7.48
N GLY A 26 -3.22 2.86 -7.59
CA GLY A 26 -3.12 1.73 -6.68
C GLY A 26 -3.15 0.40 -7.43
N GLN A 27 -2.72 -0.65 -6.72
CA GLN A 27 -2.74 -2.02 -7.21
C GLN A 27 -3.47 -2.97 -6.26
N THR A 28 -3.94 -4.09 -6.81
CA THR A 28 -4.47 -5.20 -6.02
C THR A 28 -4.27 -6.54 -6.71
N THR A 29 -4.07 -7.60 -5.95
CA THR A 29 -3.99 -8.97 -6.46
C THR A 29 -5.36 -9.62 -6.51
N THR A 30 -5.53 -10.60 -7.41
CA THR A 30 -6.79 -11.33 -7.60
C THR A 30 -7.14 -12.21 -6.40
N ASP A 31 -6.14 -12.84 -5.79
CA ASP A 31 -6.28 -13.77 -4.67
C ASP A 31 -6.69 -13.10 -3.34
N ALA A 32 -6.63 -11.77 -3.26
CA ALA A 32 -7.01 -11.02 -2.08
C ALA A 32 -8.54 -11.01 -1.83
N TRP A 33 -9.35 -11.44 -2.80
CA TRP A 33 -10.80 -11.24 -2.79
C TRP A 33 -11.59 -12.52 -3.06
N LYS A 34 -12.80 -12.58 -2.52
CA LYS A 34 -13.73 -13.70 -2.76
C LYS A 34 -14.22 -13.69 -4.21
N GLU A 35 -14.58 -14.87 -4.70
CA GLU A 35 -15.19 -15.05 -6.02
C GLU A 35 -16.44 -14.17 -6.20
N GLY A 36 -16.63 -13.65 -7.42
CA GLY A 36 -17.75 -12.77 -7.77
C GLY A 36 -17.59 -11.30 -7.37
N LYS A 37 -16.44 -10.91 -6.81
CA LYS A 37 -16.14 -9.51 -6.48
C LYS A 37 -15.27 -8.82 -7.53
N ILE A 38 -15.43 -7.50 -7.65
CA ILE A 38 -14.57 -6.65 -8.49
C ILE A 38 -13.34 -6.24 -7.66
N PRO A 39 -12.12 -6.71 -7.99
CA PRO A 39 -10.94 -6.54 -7.13
C PRO A 39 -10.60 -5.09 -6.80
N ILE A 40 -10.70 -4.18 -7.77
CA ILE A 40 -10.34 -2.77 -7.59
C ILE A 40 -11.30 -2.04 -6.64
N GLU A 41 -12.60 -2.37 -6.70
CA GLU A 41 -13.61 -1.78 -5.82
C GLU A 41 -13.41 -2.26 -4.38
N GLU A 42 -13.10 -3.53 -4.19
CA GLU A 42 -12.84 -4.08 -2.86
C GLU A 42 -11.55 -3.52 -2.26
N ARG A 43 -10.51 -3.34 -3.09
CA ARG A 43 -9.30 -2.65 -2.65
C ARG A 43 -9.61 -1.22 -2.22
N TRP A 44 -10.40 -0.48 -3.00
CA TRP A 44 -10.77 0.88 -2.65
C TRP A 44 -11.61 0.95 -1.36
N LYS A 45 -12.60 0.05 -1.19
CA LYS A 45 -13.37 -0.05 0.07
C LYS A 45 -12.44 -0.26 1.27
N LYS A 46 -11.40 -1.08 1.11
CA LYS A 46 -10.38 -1.29 2.15
C LYS A 46 -9.57 -0.02 2.42
N GLU A 47 -9.09 0.69 1.39
CA GLU A 47 -8.39 1.98 1.52
C GLU A 47 -9.24 3.00 2.28
N VAL A 48 -10.53 3.11 1.95
CA VAL A 48 -11.47 4.00 2.63
C VAL A 48 -11.64 3.61 4.09
N LYS A 49 -11.88 2.33 4.37
CA LYS A 49 -12.02 1.82 5.75
C LYS A 49 -10.76 2.11 6.57
N GLU A 50 -9.58 1.85 6.00
CA GLU A 50 -8.30 2.12 6.64
C GLU A 50 -8.12 3.61 6.96
N ALA A 51 -8.48 4.50 6.03
CA ALA A 51 -8.43 5.95 6.27
C ALA A 51 -9.24 6.36 7.52
N TYR A 52 -10.48 5.87 7.64
CA TYR A 52 -11.35 6.18 8.78
C TYR A 52 -10.88 5.52 10.09
N ASP A 53 -10.46 4.25 10.04
CA ASP A 53 -9.99 3.53 11.23
C ASP A 53 -8.69 4.15 11.78
N ARG A 54 -7.76 4.54 10.91
CA ARG A 54 -6.50 5.18 11.31
C ARG A 54 -6.75 6.57 11.88
N LYS A 55 -7.68 7.33 11.28
CA LYS A 55 -8.12 8.62 11.82
C LYS A 55 -8.71 8.47 13.22
N ALA A 56 -9.60 7.49 13.42
CA ALA A 56 -10.22 7.22 14.71
C ALA A 56 -9.19 6.83 15.79
N ARG A 57 -8.10 6.17 15.39
CA ARG A 57 -6.96 5.83 16.27
C ARG A 57 -5.96 6.97 16.48
N GLY A 58 -6.14 8.12 15.82
CA GLY A 58 -5.20 9.25 15.90
C GLY A 58 -3.86 8.99 15.21
N GLU A 59 -3.82 8.12 14.20
CA GLU A 59 -2.60 7.79 13.46
C GLU A 59 -2.32 8.76 12.31
N ASN A 60 -1.06 8.84 11.90
CA ASN A 60 -0.64 9.62 10.73
C ASN A 60 -1.18 9.02 9.44
N LEU A 61 -2.08 9.74 8.76
CA LEU A 61 -2.68 9.29 7.52
C LEU A 61 -1.74 9.45 6.31
N ARG A 62 -1.84 8.53 5.34
CA ARG A 62 -1.23 8.68 4.01
C ARG A 62 -1.88 9.83 3.25
N TYR A 63 -1.26 10.30 2.17
CA TYR A 63 -1.80 11.44 1.44
C TYR A 63 -3.17 11.15 0.81
N VAL A 64 -3.35 9.97 0.19
CA VAL A 64 -4.66 9.53 -0.32
C VAL A 64 -5.70 9.39 0.80
N GLU A 65 -5.32 8.88 1.98
CA GLU A 65 -6.24 8.74 3.11
C GLU A 65 -6.70 10.12 3.62
N ASN A 66 -5.79 11.09 3.73
CA ASN A 66 -6.16 12.47 4.03
C ASN A 66 -7.14 13.05 2.99
N ALA A 67 -6.93 12.74 1.71
CA ALA A 67 -7.82 13.17 0.64
C ALA A 67 -9.21 12.53 0.75
N ILE A 68 -9.29 11.22 1.03
CA ILE A 68 -10.55 10.50 1.29
C ILE A 68 -11.30 11.15 2.45
N ILE A 69 -10.62 11.42 3.57
CA ILE A 69 -11.22 12.05 4.75
C ILE A 69 -11.71 13.47 4.45
N LYS A 70 -10.96 14.23 3.64
CA LYS A 70 -11.26 15.64 3.35
C LYS A 70 -12.40 15.81 2.35
N TYR A 71 -12.41 14.98 1.31
CA TYR A 71 -13.27 15.17 0.15
C TYR A 71 -14.40 14.14 0.06
N GLY A 72 -14.39 13.08 0.87
CA GLY A 72 -15.35 11.98 0.74
C GLY A 72 -14.92 10.98 -0.33
N ALA A 73 -15.16 9.69 -0.06
CA ALA A 73 -14.78 8.61 -0.97
C ALA A 73 -15.63 8.56 -2.24
N GLU A 74 -16.86 9.09 -2.15
CA GLU A 74 -17.81 9.24 -3.24
C GLU A 74 -17.35 10.23 -4.32
N ASN A 75 -16.42 11.12 -3.99
CA ASN A 75 -15.83 12.08 -4.93
C ASN A 75 -14.57 11.52 -5.62
N PHE A 76 -14.37 10.20 -5.58
CA PHE A 76 -13.31 9.52 -6.31
C PHE A 76 -13.91 8.60 -7.38
N GLU A 77 -13.60 8.87 -8.64
CA GLU A 77 -13.91 7.99 -9.76
C GLU A 77 -12.84 6.90 -9.87
N LEU A 78 -13.26 5.63 -9.84
CA LEU A 78 -12.36 4.48 -10.01
C LEU A 78 -12.37 3.96 -11.44
N ILE A 79 -11.19 3.85 -12.05
CA ILE A 79 -11.01 3.33 -13.40
C ILE A 79 -9.89 2.28 -13.40
N GLN A 80 -10.18 1.07 -13.89
CA GLN A 80 -9.14 0.07 -14.16
C GLN A 80 -8.23 0.55 -15.28
N GLN A 81 -6.91 0.54 -15.05
CA GLN A 81 -5.92 0.90 -16.07
C GLN A 81 -5.40 -0.34 -16.78
N GLU A 82 -5.03 -1.38 -16.03
CA GLU A 82 -4.39 -2.56 -16.62
C GLU A 82 -4.47 -3.80 -15.72
N ILE A 83 -4.22 -4.95 -16.32
CA ILE A 83 -4.07 -6.24 -15.64
C ILE A 83 -2.61 -6.69 -15.71
N ALA A 84 -2.14 -7.44 -14.71
CA ALA A 84 -0.81 -8.05 -14.70
C ALA A 84 -0.92 -9.55 -14.45
N TYR A 85 0.05 -10.33 -14.93
CA TYR A 85 0.12 -11.79 -14.82
C TYR A 85 1.25 -12.29 -13.91
N SER A 86 2.03 -11.39 -13.32
CA SER A 86 2.98 -11.67 -12.23
C SER A 86 3.07 -10.48 -11.27
N GLN A 87 3.74 -10.68 -10.13
CA GLN A 87 4.01 -9.61 -9.15
C GLN A 87 4.95 -8.55 -9.74
N GLU A 88 5.99 -8.98 -10.46
CA GLU A 88 6.96 -8.10 -11.09
C GLU A 88 6.28 -7.20 -12.13
N GLU A 89 5.43 -7.78 -12.98
CA GLU A 89 4.66 -7.03 -13.96
C GLU A 89 3.69 -6.05 -13.28
N LEU A 90 3.05 -6.45 -12.18
CA LEU A 90 2.15 -5.57 -11.43
C LEU A 90 2.90 -4.35 -10.89
N ASP A 91 4.05 -4.56 -10.26
CA ASP A 91 4.86 -3.49 -9.68
C ASP A 91 5.47 -2.57 -10.76
N GLU A 92 5.88 -3.12 -11.91
CA GLU A 92 6.36 -2.34 -13.06
C GLU A 92 5.25 -1.46 -13.65
N LYS A 93 4.03 -1.99 -13.77
CA LYS A 93 2.87 -1.23 -14.25
C LYS A 93 2.47 -0.13 -13.27
N GLU A 94 2.45 -0.41 -11.96
CA GLU A 94 2.18 0.61 -10.94
C GLU A 94 3.16 1.77 -11.06
N LYS A 95 4.48 1.48 -11.13
CA LYS A 95 5.52 2.51 -11.30
C LYS A 95 5.33 3.31 -12.59
N ARG A 96 5.01 2.62 -13.70
CA ARG A 96 4.78 3.28 -14.99
C ARG A 96 3.63 4.28 -14.89
N TYR A 97 2.49 3.88 -14.34
CA TYR A 97 1.33 4.76 -14.23
C TYR A 97 1.53 5.89 -13.22
N ILE A 98 2.21 5.64 -12.09
CA ILE A 98 2.56 6.72 -11.15
C ILE A 98 3.39 7.79 -11.85
N LYS A 99 4.37 7.38 -12.68
CA LYS A 99 5.19 8.28 -13.47
C LYS A 99 4.39 8.98 -14.57
N GLU A 100 3.56 8.24 -15.29
CA GLU A 100 2.74 8.76 -16.39
C GLU A 100 1.77 9.86 -15.93
N TYR A 101 1.10 9.64 -14.80
CA TYR A 101 0.17 10.61 -14.21
C TYR A 101 0.86 11.65 -13.31
N ASP A 102 2.18 11.58 -13.13
CA ASP A 102 2.95 12.41 -12.19
C ASP A 102 2.28 12.44 -10.80
N SER A 103 1.78 11.28 -10.33
CA SER A 103 0.87 11.23 -9.19
C SER A 103 1.58 11.39 -7.83
N THR A 104 2.91 11.51 -7.83
CA THR A 104 3.72 11.91 -6.67
C THR A 104 3.80 13.42 -6.50
N ASN A 105 3.51 14.18 -7.54
CA ASN A 105 3.44 15.63 -7.48
C ASN A 105 2.18 16.03 -6.68
N PRO A 106 2.32 16.77 -5.57
CA PRO A 106 1.18 17.11 -4.72
C PRO A 106 0.13 17.98 -5.43
N ASP A 107 0.48 18.64 -6.54
CA ASP A 107 -0.49 19.39 -7.35
C ASP A 107 -1.30 18.50 -8.30
N LYS A 108 -0.84 17.27 -8.57
CA LYS A 108 -1.45 16.35 -9.55
C LYS A 108 -1.90 15.02 -8.97
N GLY A 109 -1.42 14.60 -7.81
CA GLY A 109 -1.78 13.29 -7.29
C GLY A 109 -1.53 13.08 -5.80
N TYR A 110 -1.82 11.85 -5.38
CA TYR A 110 -1.85 11.43 -3.97
C TYR A 110 -0.87 10.30 -3.63
N ASN A 111 -0.09 9.80 -4.60
CA ASN A 111 0.94 8.82 -4.32
C ASN A 111 2.09 9.47 -3.54
N MET A 112 2.59 8.82 -2.50
CA MET A 112 3.72 9.35 -1.71
C MET A 112 5.09 8.90 -2.23
N ARG A 113 5.11 7.86 -3.07
CA ARG A 113 6.30 7.23 -3.61
C ARG A 113 6.06 6.90 -5.08
N GLU A 114 7.12 6.72 -5.83
CA GLU A 114 7.10 6.36 -7.26
C GLU A 114 6.55 4.95 -7.55
N GLY A 115 6.14 4.19 -6.53
CA GLY A 115 5.60 2.83 -6.63
C GLY A 115 6.60 1.73 -6.25
N GLY A 116 6.15 0.48 -6.23
CA GLY A 116 7.01 -0.70 -6.09
C GLY A 116 7.41 -1.11 -4.67
N GLU A 117 6.75 -0.60 -3.65
CA GLU A 117 7.02 -0.99 -2.27
C GLU A 117 5.70 -1.08 -1.49
N GLY A 118 4.87 -2.04 -1.84
CA GLY A 118 3.80 -2.52 -0.95
C GLY A 118 4.41 -3.17 0.31
N GLY A 119 5.10 -2.39 1.16
CA GLY A 119 5.66 -2.81 2.45
C GLY A 119 6.70 -3.94 2.42
N ARG A 120 7.00 -4.55 1.27
CA ARG A 120 8.03 -5.59 1.14
C ARG A 120 9.39 -4.92 0.97
N MET A 121 10.17 -4.94 2.04
CA MET A 121 11.61 -4.71 1.92
C MET A 121 12.20 -5.75 0.98
N ASN A 122 13.09 -5.31 0.07
CA ASN A 122 13.88 -6.25 -0.72
C ASN A 122 14.64 -7.21 0.22
N GLU A 123 14.94 -8.44 -0.23
CA GLU A 123 15.56 -9.45 0.63
C GLU A 123 16.89 -8.98 1.24
N MET A 124 17.71 -8.27 0.47
CA MET A 124 18.98 -7.69 0.96
C MET A 124 18.78 -6.63 2.06
N ALA A 125 17.73 -5.81 1.99
CA ALA A 125 17.40 -4.78 2.95
C ALA A 125 16.82 -5.41 4.22
N LYS A 126 15.99 -6.46 4.08
CA LYS A 126 15.51 -7.28 5.18
C LYS A 126 16.67 -7.98 5.91
N GLU A 127 17.63 -8.51 5.15
CA GLU A 127 18.83 -9.16 5.68
C GLU A 127 19.75 -8.15 6.39
N LYS A 128 20.03 -7.00 5.79
CA LYS A 128 20.80 -5.91 6.43
C LYS A 128 20.16 -5.44 7.73
N MET A 129 18.84 -5.28 7.76
CA MET A 129 18.12 -4.92 8.98
C MET A 129 18.16 -6.01 10.05
N SER A 130 18.06 -7.28 9.64
CA SER A 130 18.20 -8.42 10.55
C SER A 130 19.60 -8.46 11.17
N ILE A 131 20.65 -8.26 10.37
CA ILE A 131 22.04 -8.22 10.83
C ILE A 131 22.25 -7.06 11.81
N SER A 132 21.85 -5.85 11.41
CA SER A 132 22.02 -4.65 12.25
C SER A 132 21.26 -4.75 13.58
N GLY A 133 20.04 -5.30 13.56
CA GLY A 133 19.28 -5.56 14.79
C GLY A 133 19.94 -6.59 15.70
N THR A 134 20.51 -7.64 15.12
CA THR A 134 21.22 -8.70 15.86
C THR A 134 22.55 -8.20 16.45
N GLU A 135 23.30 -7.38 15.71
CA GLU A 135 24.55 -6.77 16.19
C GLU A 135 24.29 -5.83 17.37
N LYS A 136 23.28 -4.96 17.28
CA LYS A 136 22.89 -4.11 18.42
C LYS A 136 22.48 -4.94 19.63
N TRP A 137 21.68 -5.99 19.44
CA TRP A 137 21.28 -6.88 20.54
C TRP A 137 22.46 -7.58 21.22
N ARG A 138 23.52 -7.91 20.47
CA ARG A 138 24.72 -8.58 21.01
C ARG A 138 25.69 -7.61 21.67
N ASN A 139 25.87 -6.44 21.08
CA ASN A 139 26.99 -5.54 21.40
C ASN A 139 26.57 -4.34 22.27
N ASP A 140 25.27 -4.11 22.47
CA ASP A 140 24.74 -3.03 23.31
C ASP A 140 23.93 -3.62 24.48
N PRO A 141 24.55 -3.78 25.68
CA PRO A 141 23.90 -4.30 26.86
C PRO A 141 22.72 -3.46 27.35
N GLU A 142 22.79 -2.13 27.21
CA GLU A 142 21.73 -1.21 27.64
C GLU A 142 20.49 -1.35 26.74
N TYR A 143 20.70 -1.44 25.43
CA TYR A 143 19.64 -1.73 24.45
C TYR A 143 18.94 -3.06 24.75
N LYS A 144 19.72 -4.10 25.07
CA LYS A 144 19.20 -5.43 25.42
C LYS A 144 18.39 -5.40 26.72
N GLU A 145 18.89 -4.77 27.78
CA GLU A 145 18.21 -4.71 29.07
C GLU A 145 16.89 -3.95 28.99
N LYS A 146 16.88 -2.80 28.29
CA LYS A 146 15.67 -2.00 28.04
C LYS A 146 14.57 -2.83 27.37
N HIS A 147 14.90 -3.52 26.28
CA HIS A 147 13.92 -4.33 25.57
C HIS A 147 13.45 -5.57 26.34
N LEU A 148 14.27 -6.13 27.23
CA LEU A 148 13.83 -7.19 28.14
C LEU A 148 12.81 -6.69 29.16
N LYS A 149 13.04 -5.51 29.78
CA LYS A 149 12.08 -4.86 30.69
C LYS A 149 10.75 -4.57 30.00
N GLU A 150 10.77 -3.96 28.82
CA GLU A 150 9.55 -3.68 28.04
C GLU A 150 8.75 -4.95 27.70
N ARG A 151 9.43 -6.08 27.43
CA ARG A 151 8.77 -7.36 27.17
C ARG A 151 8.12 -7.96 28.41
N GLN A 152 8.77 -7.83 29.57
CA GLN A 152 8.21 -8.27 30.86
C GLN A 152 6.98 -7.45 31.23
N GLU A 153 7.04 -6.13 31.10
CA GLU A 153 5.92 -5.23 31.39
C GLU A 153 4.69 -5.50 30.50
N ARG A 154 4.91 -5.79 29.21
CA ARG A 154 3.82 -6.14 28.28
C ARG A 154 3.18 -7.50 28.58
N ALA A 155 3.92 -8.42 29.18
CA ALA A 155 3.41 -9.75 29.53
C ALA A 155 2.55 -9.74 30.82
N ILE A 156 2.61 -8.64 31.59
CA ILE A 156 1.91 -8.47 32.86
C ILE A 156 0.57 -7.70 32.68
N LYS A 157 0.31 -7.15 31.49
CA LYS A 157 -0.88 -6.37 31.16
C LYS A 157 -1.90 -7.18 30.36
#